data_AF-A0A7K7Q3V3-F1
#
_entry.id   AF-A0A7K7Q3V3-F1
#
_cell.length_a   1.000
_cell.length_b   1.000
_cell.length_c   1.000
_cell.angle_alpha   90.00
_cell.angle_beta   90.00
_cell.angle_gamma   90.00
#
_symmetry.space_group_name_H-M   'P 1'
#
loop_
_entity.id
_entity.type
_entity.pdbx_description
1 polymer ?
#
loop_
_entity_poly.entity_id
_entity_poly.type
_entity_poly.pdbx_seq_one_letter_code
_entity_poly.pdbx_strand_id
1 'polypeptide(L)'
;PPDPLPAELRFVLEADAERRRRGQIPRVTFLGRGPSDPEHQISGALELPRQRERRCATATFRLHDDIRDKLRPIVVTLAFAIGDTRGGHRGGRGTALPPLSPAL
;
A
#
# COMPACT_ATOMS: atom_id res chain seq x y z
N PRO A 1 -4.55 7.63 29.43
CA PRO A 1 -5.14 7.09 28.17
C PRO A 1 -4.33 5.87 27.69
N PRO A 2 -4.97 4.78 27.24
CA PRO A 2 -4.23 3.68 26.61
C PRO A 2 -3.59 4.17 25.30
N ASP A 3 -2.38 3.69 25.01
CA ASP A 3 -1.70 3.99 23.75
C ASP A 3 -2.50 3.42 22.57
N PRO A 4 -2.67 4.19 21.47
CA PRO A 4 -3.37 3.70 20.29
C PRO A 4 -2.61 2.51 19.68
N LEU A 5 -3.35 1.51 19.22
CA LEU A 5 -2.78 0.35 18.54
C LEU A 5 -1.99 0.79 17.30
N PRO A 6 -0.86 0.11 16.98
CA PRO A 6 -0.06 0.43 15.80
C PRO A 6 -0.89 0.29 14.53
N ALA A 7 -0.73 1.24 13.60
CA ALA A 7 -1.34 1.15 12.27
C ALA A 7 -0.42 0.40 11.32
N GLU A 8 -0.97 -0.27 10.33
CA GLU A 8 -0.21 -0.90 9.25
C GLU A 8 -0.37 -0.06 7.98
N LEU A 9 0.71 0.25 7.27
CA LEU A 9 0.68 0.86 5.95
C LEU A 9 1.10 -0.17 4.92
N ARG A 10 0.21 -0.49 3.98
CA ARG A 10 0.49 -1.39 2.86
C ARG A 10 0.83 -0.55 1.64
N PHE A 11 1.81 -0.96 0.86
CA PHE A 11 2.26 -0.21 -0.31
C PHE A 11 2.56 -1.13 -1.49
N VAL A 12 2.51 -0.53 -2.68
CA VAL A 12 3.02 -1.09 -3.93
C VAL A 12 3.88 -0.01 -4.60
N LEU A 13 5.11 -0.37 -4.94
CA LEU A 13 5.95 0.40 -5.84
C LEU A 13 5.84 -0.20 -7.23
N GLU A 14 5.50 0.62 -8.22
CA GLU A 14 5.39 0.22 -9.62
C GLU A 14 6.33 1.07 -10.47
N ALA A 15 7.21 0.41 -11.22
CA ALA A 15 8.11 1.08 -12.16
C ALA A 15 7.63 0.91 -13.61
N ASP A 16 7.83 1.94 -14.44
CA ASP A 16 7.43 1.93 -15.85
C ASP A 16 5.92 1.70 -16.08
N ALA A 17 5.07 2.14 -15.14
CA ALA A 17 3.61 2.00 -15.21
C ALA A 17 3.02 2.58 -16.52
N GLU A 18 3.48 3.76 -16.92
CA GLU A 18 3.02 4.42 -18.15
C GLU A 18 3.46 3.68 -19.43
N ARG A 19 4.64 3.07 -19.39
CA ARG A 19 5.15 2.23 -20.47
C ARG A 19 4.23 1.01 -20.64
N ARG A 20 3.84 0.36 -19.54
CA ARG A 20 2.87 -0.74 -19.54
C ARG A 20 1.50 -0.36 -20.06
N ARG A 21 0.98 0.81 -19.67
CA ARG A 21 -0.32 1.31 -20.17
C ARG A 21 -0.35 1.44 -21.69
N ARG A 22 0.80 1.63 -22.32
CA ARG A 22 0.99 1.69 -23.79
C ARG A 22 1.28 0.32 -24.42
N GLY A 23 1.17 -0.77 -23.67
CA GLY A 23 1.46 -2.13 -24.13
C GLY A 23 2.95 -2.44 -24.29
N GLN A 24 3.84 -1.60 -23.76
CA GLN A 24 5.28 -1.82 -23.84
C GLN A 24 5.78 -2.58 -22.60
N ILE A 25 6.78 -3.44 -22.81
CA ILE A 25 7.42 -4.21 -21.74
C ILE A 25 8.15 -3.24 -20.79
N PRO A 26 7.97 -3.35 -19.46
CA PRO A 26 8.75 -2.60 -18.48
C PRO A 26 10.24 -2.83 -18.68
N ARG A 27 11.07 -1.82 -18.35
CA ARG A 27 12.53 -1.92 -18.52
C ARG A 27 13.24 -2.37 -17.25
N VAL A 28 12.51 -2.75 -16.20
CA VAL A 28 13.09 -3.06 -14.90
C VAL A 28 12.45 -4.27 -14.27
N THR A 29 13.21 -4.90 -13.37
CA THR A 29 12.73 -5.96 -12.48
C THR A 29 13.15 -5.66 -11.04
N PHE A 30 12.20 -5.64 -10.11
CA PHE A 30 12.48 -5.54 -8.68
C PHE A 30 13.10 -6.83 -8.16
N LEU A 31 14.22 -6.72 -7.45
CA LEU A 31 15.02 -7.86 -6.97
C LEU A 31 14.43 -8.54 -5.73
N GLY A 32 13.67 -7.80 -4.92
CA GLY A 32 13.02 -8.28 -3.71
C GLY A 32 11.52 -8.50 -3.84
N ARG A 33 11.02 -8.63 -5.08
CA ARG A 33 9.57 -8.76 -5.34
C ARG A 33 9.02 -10.06 -4.75
N GLY A 34 7.80 -10.02 -4.25
CA GLY A 34 7.09 -11.21 -3.80
C GLY A 34 6.82 -12.18 -4.96
N PRO A 35 6.54 -13.47 -4.69
CA PRO A 35 6.22 -14.45 -5.73
C PRO A 35 5.02 -14.07 -6.60
N SER A 36 4.04 -13.38 -6.00
CA SER A 36 2.84 -12.88 -6.67
C SER A 36 3.03 -11.52 -7.34
N ASP A 37 4.12 -10.81 -7.03
CA ASP A 37 4.36 -9.48 -7.58
C ASP A 37 4.85 -9.60 -9.03
N PRO A 38 4.25 -8.83 -9.97
CA PRO A 38 4.82 -8.66 -11.30
C PRO A 38 6.26 -8.15 -11.24
N GLU A 39 7.07 -8.44 -12.27
CA GLU A 39 8.50 -8.09 -12.27
C GLU A 39 8.79 -6.61 -11.99
N HIS A 40 7.94 -5.72 -12.49
CA HIS A 40 8.07 -4.28 -12.40
C HIS A 40 7.34 -3.70 -11.18
N GLN A 41 6.92 -4.56 -10.24
CA GLN A 41 6.28 -4.18 -8.99
C GLN A 41 6.96 -4.85 -7.79
N ILE A 42 6.84 -4.21 -6.64
CA ILE A 42 7.10 -4.81 -5.33
C ILE A 42 6.04 -4.30 -4.35
N SER A 43 5.42 -5.23 -3.63
CA SER A 43 4.46 -4.92 -2.58
C SER A 43 5.08 -5.13 -1.20
N GLY A 44 4.55 -4.45 -0.19
CA GLY A 44 5.04 -4.56 1.18
C GLY A 44 4.14 -3.91 2.20
N ALA A 45 4.53 -4.05 3.47
CA ALA A 45 3.85 -3.42 4.60
C ALA A 45 4.86 -2.81 5.58
N LEU A 46 4.46 -1.72 6.23
CA LEU A 46 5.21 -1.03 7.27
C LEU A 46 4.30 -0.84 8.47
N GLU A 47 4.72 -1.28 9.66
CA GLU A 47 4.05 -0.90 10.89
C GLU A 47 4.42 0.55 11.26
N LEU A 48 3.41 1.31 11.65
CA LEU A 48 3.50 2.68 12.13
C LEU A 48 3.14 2.68 13.62
N PRO A 49 4.14 2.60 14.52
CA PRO A 49 3.90 2.40 15.96
C PRO A 49 3.13 3.56 16.59
N ARG A 50 3.39 4.78 16.10
CA ARG A 50 2.88 6.04 16.65
C ARG A 50 2.61 7.04 15.54
N GLN A 51 1.70 7.97 15.79
CA GLN A 51 1.50 9.08 14.86
C GLN A 51 2.78 9.89 14.67
N ARG A 52 2.99 10.38 13.44
CA ARG A 52 4.17 11.16 13.01
C ARG A 52 5.51 10.41 13.05
N GLU A 53 5.52 9.13 13.40
CA GLU A 53 6.72 8.31 13.26
C GLU A 53 7.01 8.05 11.78
N ARG A 54 8.28 8.20 11.38
CA ARG A 54 8.73 7.93 10.01
C ARG A 54 9.33 6.54 9.93
N ARG A 55 8.87 5.76 8.95
CA ARG A 55 9.45 4.47 8.57
C ARG A 55 9.77 4.47 7.09
N CYS A 56 10.87 3.82 6.72
CA CYS A 56 11.33 3.71 5.34
C CYS A 56 11.37 2.24 4.94
N ALA A 57 10.96 1.97 3.70
CA ALA A 57 11.24 0.71 3.01
C ALA A 57 12.22 0.99 1.88
N THR A 58 13.18 0.11 1.68
CA THR A 58 14.13 0.17 0.57
C THR A 58 13.77 -0.90 -0.45
N ALA A 59 13.72 -0.51 -1.72
CA ALA A 59 13.51 -1.43 -2.83
C ALA A 59 14.61 -1.24 -3.87
N THR A 60 15.18 -2.36 -4.33
CA THR A 60 16.18 -2.38 -5.39
C THR A 60 15.58 -3.00 -6.64
N PHE A 61 15.74 -2.34 -7.77
CA PHE A 61 15.41 -2.90 -9.08
C PHE A 61 16.64 -2.91 -9.97
N ARG A 62 16.65 -3.83 -10.93
CA ARG A 62 17.65 -3.94 -11.99
C ARG A 62 17.03 -3.47 -13.30
N LEU A 63 17.80 -2.71 -14.08
CA LEU A 63 17.45 -2.42 -15.48
C LEU A 63 17.70 -3.66 -16.34
N HIS A 64 16.82 -3.93 -17.30
CA HIS A 64 17.04 -4.96 -18.31
C HIS A 64 18.25 -4.61 -19.18
N ASP A 65 18.97 -5.62 -19.65
CA ASP A 65 20.20 -5.42 -20.42
C ASP A 65 19.93 -4.90 -21.84
N ASP A 66 18.75 -5.21 -22.41
CA ASP A 66 18.38 -4.96 -23.80
C ASP A 66 17.51 -3.70 -24.00
N ILE A 67 17.58 -2.74 -23.07
CA ILE A 67 16.82 -1.49 -23.15
C ILE A 67 17.27 -0.66 -24.36
N ARG A 68 16.40 -0.59 -25.37
CA ARG A 68 16.56 0.30 -26.53
C ARG A 68 16.25 1.75 -26.21
N ASP A 69 15.26 1.96 -25.35
CA ASP A 69 14.77 3.28 -24.98
C ASP A 69 15.44 3.79 -23.70
N LYS A 70 16.54 4.51 -23.89
CA LYS A 70 17.39 5.05 -22.82
C LYS A 70 17.09 6.50 -22.47
N LEU A 71 16.34 7.21 -23.32
CA LEU A 71 16.09 8.65 -23.18
C LEU A 71 14.87 8.94 -22.28
N ARG A 72 13.87 8.06 -22.27
CA ARG A 72 12.69 8.26 -21.40
C ARG A 72 13.00 7.84 -19.96
N PRO A 73 12.60 8.63 -18.95
CA PRO A 73 12.85 8.29 -17.55
C PRO A 73 12.11 7.00 -17.16
N ILE A 74 12.64 6.29 -16.17
CA ILE A 74 11.94 5.20 -15.49
C ILE A 74 11.14 5.81 -14.36
N VAL A 75 9.83 5.95 -14.54
CA VAL A 75 8.95 6.53 -13.52
C VAL A 75 8.60 5.44 -12.50
N VAL A 76 8.80 5.75 -11.22
CA VAL A 76 8.39 4.90 -10.09
C VAL A 76 7.18 5.54 -9.41
N THR A 77 6.09 4.79 -9.30
CA THR A 77 4.83 5.21 -8.68
C THR A 77 4.67 4.48 -7.35
N LEU A 78 4.32 5.22 -6.29
CA LEU A 78 3.95 4.67 -4.99
C LEU A 78 2.43 4.73 -4.83
N ALA A 79 1.82 3.57 -4.67
CA ALA A 79 0.44 3.44 -4.18
C ALA A 79 0.49 2.91 -2.73
N PHE A 80 -0.32 3.48 -1.84
CA PHE A 80 -0.37 3.03 -0.44
C PHE A 80 -1.78 3.10 0.14
N ALA A 81 -2.02 2.28 1.17
CA ALA A 81 -3.23 2.26 1.95
C ALA A 81 -2.88 2.06 3.44
N ILE A 82 -3.62 2.73 4.32
CA ILE A 82 -3.54 2.49 5.76
C ILE A 82 -4.52 1.35 6.06
N GLY A 83 -4.01 0.24 6.59
CA GLY A 83 -4.82 -0.89 7.01
C GLY A 83 -5.67 -0.57 8.23
N ASP A 84 -6.76 -1.32 8.39
CA ASP A 84 -7.63 -1.18 9.55
C ASP A 84 -6.85 -1.47 10.84
N THR A 85 -6.99 -0.60 11.84
CA THR A 85 -6.47 -0.88 13.17
C THR A 85 -7.12 -2.17 13.67
N ARG A 86 -6.33 -3.12 14.18
CA ARG A 86 -6.81 -4.43 14.72
C ARG A 86 -7.70 -4.30 15.99
N GLY A 87 -8.40 -3.18 16.16
CA GLY A 87 -9.38 -2.91 17.21
C GLY A 87 -10.55 -2.04 16.75
N GLY A 88 -10.63 -1.68 15.46
CA GLY A 88 -11.75 -0.95 14.87
C GLY A 88 -12.93 -1.85 14.53
N HIS A 89 -13.33 -2.76 15.42
CA HIS A 89 -14.74 -3.18 15.38
C HIS A 89 -15.55 -1.91 15.57
N ARG A 90 -16.23 -1.45 14.51
CA ARG A 90 -17.44 -0.64 14.69
C ARG A 90 -18.37 -1.48 15.56
N GLY A 91 -18.23 -1.33 16.88
CA GLY A 91 -19.15 -1.89 17.85
C GLY A 91 -20.55 -1.44 17.47
N GLY A 92 -21.39 -2.41 17.15
CA GLY A 92 -22.85 -2.35 17.09
C GLY A 92 -23.47 -1.04 16.63
N ARG A 93 -23.67 -0.87 15.31
CA ARG A 93 -24.91 -0.24 14.86
C ARG A 93 -26.02 -1.28 15.01
N GLY A 94 -26.63 -1.37 16.18
CA GLY A 94 -27.75 -2.30 16.37
C GLY A 94 -28.14 -2.68 17.79
N THR A 95 -27.85 -1.90 18.83
CA THR A 95 -28.72 -1.96 20.01
C THR A 95 -29.90 -1.04 19.74
N ALA A 96 -30.99 -1.62 19.23
CA ALA A 96 -32.27 -0.93 19.18
C ALA A 96 -32.60 -0.47 20.60
N LEU A 97 -32.71 0.85 20.81
CA LEU A 97 -33.29 1.38 22.03
C LEU A 97 -34.72 0.82 22.15
N PRO A 98 -35.10 0.23 23.29
CA PRO A 98 -36.46 -0.25 23.46
C PRO A 98 -37.45 0.93 23.32
N PRO A 99 -38.62 0.71 22.69
CA PRO A 99 -39.57 1.78 22.46
C PRO A 99 -40.03 2.38 23.78
N LEU A 100 -39.93 3.70 23.91
CA LEU A 100 -40.45 4.44 25.05
C LEU A 100 -41.97 4.52 24.94
N SER A 101 -42.69 4.06 25.96
CA SER A 101 -44.13 4.24 26.07
C SER A 101 -44.47 5.71 26.35
N PRO A 102 -45.51 6.27 25.72
CA PRO A 102 -45.90 7.65 25.95
C PRO A 102 -46.39 7.86 27.39
N ALA A 103 -45.94 8.94 28.00
CA ALA A 103 -46.45 9.41 29.29
C ALA A 103 -47.75 10.19 29.06
N LEU A 104 -48.79 9.84 29.83
CA LEU A 104 -50.04 10.59 29.98
C LEU A 104 -49.95 11.53 31.18
#